data_AF-A0A964XUJ7-F1
#
_entry.id   AF-A0A964XUJ7-F1
#
_cell.length_a   1.000
_cell.length_b   1.000
_cell.length_c   1.000
_cell.angle_alpha   90.00
_cell.angle_beta   90.00
_cell.angle_gamma   90.00
#
_symmetry.space_group_name_H-M   'P 1'
#
loop_
_entity.id
_entity.type
_entity.pdbx_description
1 polymer ?
#
loop_
_entity_poly.entity_id
_entity_poly.type
_entity_poly.pdbx_seq_one_letter_code
_entity_poly.pdbx_strand_id
1 'polypeptide(L)'
;AGSGNFKPRWGGNSAPFKRRNLPPPSPGLRRQAAPRQDRAVQLLFSAMAAWEELSPSQQNLLCELPAPHGDVLAWLDHQLHEHGVQPWAALREALRGHPNEAWLCALVEQAPTELEHDQGELISILHEMEKAQISAQLSEMAPHVSTDPVLYERFKTLSARYAQLKSTPSGIIHNT
;
A
#
# COMPACT_ATOMS: atom_id res chain seq x y z
N ALA A 1 20.88 23.21 -71.23
CA ALA A 1 20.35 22.50 -70.04
C ALA A 1 21.45 22.47 -68.99
N GLY A 2 21.32 22.94 -67.75
CA GLY A 2 20.33 23.74 -67.05
C GLY A 2 21.05 24.21 -65.77
N SER A 3 21.14 25.52 -65.56
CA SER A 3 21.89 26.12 -64.45
C SER A 3 21.09 26.01 -63.14
N GLY A 4 21.62 25.28 -62.16
CA GLY A 4 21.06 25.17 -60.81
C GLY A 4 21.71 26.15 -59.86
N ASN A 5 21.03 27.28 -59.63
CA ASN A 5 21.37 28.34 -58.68
C ASN A 5 20.75 28.00 -57.31
N PHE A 6 21.54 27.80 -56.26
CA PHE A 6 21.01 27.68 -54.89
C PHE A 6 21.76 28.63 -53.93
N LYS A 7 21.04 29.66 -53.49
CA LYS A 7 21.42 30.60 -52.43
C LYS A 7 21.08 29.99 -51.06
N PRO A 8 21.92 30.13 -50.03
CA PRO A 8 21.46 29.98 -48.65
C PRO A 8 20.90 31.32 -48.16
N ARG A 9 19.63 31.36 -47.76
CA ARG A 9 19.03 32.46 -47.01
C ARG A 9 18.36 31.91 -45.77
N TRP A 10 19.10 31.89 -44.66
CA TRP A 10 18.51 31.84 -43.33
C TRP A 10 18.93 33.10 -42.60
N GLY A 11 18.12 34.14 -42.80
CA GLY A 11 18.14 35.34 -41.99
C GLY A 11 17.00 35.28 -40.99
N GLY A 12 17.35 35.47 -39.70
CA GLY A 12 16.57 36.17 -38.69
C GLY A 12 15.16 35.67 -38.38
N ASN A 13 14.98 35.12 -37.18
CA ASN A 13 14.02 35.67 -36.21
C ASN A 13 14.23 35.05 -34.82
N SER A 14 15.06 35.72 -34.02
CA SER A 14 15.15 35.47 -32.57
C SER A 14 14.00 36.20 -31.87
N ALA A 15 12.82 35.58 -31.86
CA ALA A 15 11.74 36.01 -30.96
C ALA A 15 11.95 35.33 -29.59
N PRO A 16 11.99 36.08 -28.48
CA PRO A 16 12.14 35.48 -27.16
C PRO A 16 10.80 34.86 -26.75
N PHE A 17 10.73 33.53 -26.73
CA PHE A 17 9.63 32.83 -26.10
C PHE A 17 9.62 33.20 -24.61
N LYS A 18 8.69 34.07 -24.21
CA LYS A 18 8.33 34.29 -22.80
C LYS A 18 7.99 32.93 -22.21
N ARG A 19 8.92 32.37 -21.42
CA ARG A 19 8.62 31.23 -20.56
C ARG A 19 7.55 31.69 -19.60
N ARG A 20 6.32 31.26 -19.84
CA ARG A 20 5.24 31.31 -18.86
C ARG A 20 5.75 30.45 -17.71
N ASN A 21 5.97 31.05 -16.54
CA ASN A 21 6.21 30.34 -15.29
C ASN A 21 4.97 29.48 -15.02
N LEU A 22 4.90 28.29 -15.63
CA LEU A 22 4.09 27.22 -15.08
C LEU A 22 4.87 26.68 -13.88
N PRO A 23 4.23 26.54 -12.70
CA PRO A 23 4.85 25.82 -11.61
C PRO A 23 5.26 24.42 -12.12
N PRO A 24 6.39 23.87 -11.67
CA PRO A 24 6.76 22.50 -12.02
C PRO A 24 5.58 21.59 -11.67
N PRO A 25 5.28 20.56 -12.49
CA PRO A 25 4.25 19.60 -12.12
C PRO A 25 4.63 19.07 -10.74
N SER A 26 3.76 19.32 -9.76
CA SER A 26 3.93 18.81 -8.41
C SER A 26 4.25 17.33 -8.54
N PRO A 27 5.34 16.83 -7.93
CA PRO A 27 5.57 15.40 -7.84
C PRO A 27 4.36 14.81 -7.10
N GLY A 28 3.39 14.32 -7.86
CA GLY A 28 2.36 13.40 -7.38
C GLY A 28 3.08 12.10 -7.03
N LEU A 29 3.83 12.12 -5.94
CA LEU A 29 4.75 11.06 -5.57
C LEU A 29 4.32 10.54 -4.19
N ARG A 30 3.63 9.40 -4.24
CA ARG A 30 3.32 8.45 -3.16
C ARG A 30 2.27 8.86 -2.11
N ARG A 31 1.02 9.04 -2.54
CA ARG A 31 -0.18 8.83 -1.70
C ARG A 31 -0.91 7.51 -1.98
N GLN A 32 -0.22 6.49 -2.47
CA GLN A 32 -0.82 5.18 -2.78
C GLN A 32 -0.72 4.16 -1.62
N ALA A 33 0.05 4.42 -0.57
CA ALA A 33 0.14 3.52 0.58
C ALA A 33 -1.07 3.68 1.53
N ALA A 34 -1.38 4.92 1.92
CA ALA A 34 -2.55 5.24 2.74
C ALA A 34 -3.87 4.61 2.23
N PRO A 35 -4.27 4.73 0.94
CA PRO A 35 -5.55 4.19 0.50
C PRO A 35 -5.65 2.67 0.63
N ARG A 36 -4.53 1.92 0.56
CA ARG A 36 -4.57 0.46 0.74
C ARG A 36 -4.69 0.06 2.20
N GLN A 37 -3.99 0.76 3.08
CA GLN A 37 -4.06 0.55 4.52
C GLN A 37 -5.44 0.94 5.07
N ASP A 38 -5.94 2.10 4.61
CA ASP A 38 -7.30 2.58 4.86
C ASP A 38 -8.33 1.55 4.41
N ARG A 39 -8.15 0.99 3.20
CA ARG A 39 -9.06 -0.02 2.65
C ARG A 39 -9.02 -1.34 3.42
N ALA A 40 -7.85 -1.80 3.86
CA ALA A 40 -7.74 -2.98 4.72
C ALA A 40 -8.50 -2.78 6.04
N VAL A 41 -8.36 -1.59 6.66
CA VAL A 41 -9.12 -1.23 7.87
C VAL A 41 -10.61 -1.25 7.59
N GLN A 42 -11.07 -0.63 6.50
CA GLN A 42 -12.49 -0.64 6.13
C GLN A 42 -13.04 -2.07 6.00
N LEU A 43 -12.34 -2.95 5.25
CA LEU A 43 -12.75 -4.33 5.02
C LEU A 43 -12.79 -5.16 6.31
N LEU A 44 -11.81 -4.99 7.20
CA LEU A 44 -11.73 -5.77 8.44
C LEU A 44 -12.72 -5.29 9.50
N PHE A 45 -13.02 -3.99 9.54
CA PHE A 45 -14.03 -3.45 10.45
C PHE A 45 -15.47 -3.65 9.95
N SER A 46 -15.67 -3.81 8.64
CA SER A 46 -16.97 -4.23 8.07
C SER A 46 -17.19 -5.73 8.18
N ALA A 47 -16.12 -6.54 8.07
CA ALA A 47 -16.16 -7.99 8.10
C ALA A 47 -15.08 -8.56 9.04
N MET A 48 -15.32 -8.42 10.35
CA MET A 48 -14.37 -8.83 11.39
C MET A 48 -13.97 -10.32 11.33
N ALA A 49 -14.86 -11.21 10.88
CA ALA A 49 -14.55 -12.63 10.70
C ALA A 49 -13.39 -12.90 9.72
N ALA A 50 -13.16 -11.99 8.75
CA ALA A 50 -12.06 -12.12 7.80
C ALA A 50 -10.68 -12.07 8.48
N TRP A 51 -10.59 -11.55 9.72
CA TRP A 51 -9.37 -11.54 10.50
C TRP A 51 -8.86 -12.97 10.84
N GLU A 52 -9.77 -13.91 11.10
CA GLU A 52 -9.43 -15.29 11.45
C GLU A 52 -8.90 -16.10 10.25
N GLU A 53 -9.24 -15.67 9.04
CA GLU A 53 -8.78 -16.30 7.79
C GLU A 53 -7.35 -15.88 7.43
N LEU A 54 -6.83 -14.82 8.07
CA LEU A 54 -5.48 -14.33 7.86
C LEU A 54 -4.45 -15.26 8.53
N SER A 55 -3.34 -15.49 7.83
CA SER A 55 -2.18 -16.12 8.45
C SER A 55 -1.61 -15.24 9.58
N PRO A 56 -0.93 -15.83 10.59
CA PRO A 56 -0.29 -15.06 11.65
C PRO A 56 0.70 -13.99 11.14
N SER A 57 1.39 -14.28 10.03
CA SER A 57 2.28 -13.31 9.38
C SER A 57 1.55 -12.09 8.82
N GLN A 58 0.32 -12.28 8.30
CA GLN A 58 -0.49 -11.17 7.77
C GLN A 58 -1.11 -10.35 8.91
N GLN A 59 -1.55 -10.99 9.98
CA GLN A 59 -2.02 -10.31 11.19
C GLN A 59 -0.89 -9.43 11.78
N ASN A 60 0.31 -9.98 11.91
CA ASN A 60 1.49 -9.22 12.35
C ASN A 60 1.82 -8.07 11.40
N LEU A 61 1.82 -8.30 10.08
CA LEU A 61 2.05 -7.25 9.08
C LEU A 61 1.07 -6.07 9.25
N LEU A 62 -0.19 -6.36 9.56
CA LEU A 62 -1.24 -5.36 9.78
C LEU A 62 -1.04 -4.61 11.10
N CYS A 63 -0.71 -5.31 12.19
CA CYS A 63 -0.48 -4.70 13.50
C CYS A 63 0.82 -3.86 13.56
N GLU A 64 1.82 -4.17 12.73
CA GLU A 64 3.08 -3.43 12.62
C GLU A 64 2.98 -2.16 11.74
N LEU A 65 1.82 -1.87 11.16
CA LEU A 65 1.63 -0.66 10.36
C LEU A 65 1.83 0.60 11.20
N PRO A 66 2.33 1.69 10.60
CA PRO A 66 2.38 2.98 11.29
C PRO A 66 1.01 3.40 11.81
N ALA A 67 0.99 4.05 12.98
CA ALA A 67 -0.21 4.69 13.48
C ALA A 67 -0.78 5.66 12.41
N PRO A 68 -2.11 5.70 12.23
CA PRO A 68 -3.14 5.12 13.10
C PRO A 68 -3.54 3.67 12.79
N HIS A 69 -3.07 3.07 11.69
CA HIS A 69 -3.58 1.77 11.19
C HIS A 69 -3.23 0.60 12.10
N GLY A 70 -1.95 0.46 12.49
CA GLY A 70 -1.51 -0.64 13.34
C GLY A 70 -2.23 -0.64 14.68
N ASP A 71 -2.39 0.53 15.29
CA ASP A 71 -3.08 0.71 16.57
C ASP A 71 -4.52 0.18 16.55
N VAL A 72 -5.30 0.54 15.52
CA VAL A 72 -6.71 0.11 15.44
C VAL A 72 -6.84 -1.37 15.07
N LEU A 73 -5.89 -1.93 14.31
CA LEU A 73 -5.91 -3.35 13.93
C LEU A 73 -5.47 -4.24 15.09
N ALA A 74 -4.49 -3.81 15.89
CA ALA A 74 -4.14 -4.47 17.15
C ALA A 74 -5.31 -4.41 18.15
N TRP A 75 -6.04 -3.29 18.20
CA TRP A 75 -7.27 -3.20 18.98
C TRP A 75 -8.37 -4.16 18.47
N LEU A 76 -8.55 -4.27 17.15
CA LEU A 76 -9.53 -5.19 16.54
C LEU A 76 -9.21 -6.65 16.89
N ASP A 77 -7.93 -7.04 16.83
CA ASP A 77 -7.45 -8.36 17.24
C ASP A 77 -7.81 -8.67 18.70
N HIS A 78 -7.56 -7.71 19.61
CA HIS A 78 -7.95 -7.86 21.02
C HIS A 78 -9.47 -7.99 21.20
N GLN A 79 -10.26 -7.17 20.49
CA GLN A 79 -11.73 -7.28 20.53
C GLN A 79 -12.22 -8.66 20.08
N LEU A 80 -11.59 -9.23 19.05
CA LEU A 80 -11.92 -10.56 18.54
C LEU A 80 -11.61 -11.64 19.57
N HIS A 81 -10.44 -11.58 20.21
CA HIS A 81 -10.05 -12.55 21.22
C HIS A 81 -10.96 -12.52 22.45
N GLU A 82 -11.36 -11.33 22.91
CA GLU A 82 -12.15 -11.17 24.14
C GLU A 82 -13.66 -11.38 23.93
N HIS A 83 -14.19 -10.96 22.79
CA HIS A 83 -15.64 -10.92 22.55
C HIS A 83 -16.11 -11.74 21.36
N GLY A 84 -15.20 -12.32 20.59
CA GLY A 84 -15.52 -12.98 19.32
C GLY A 84 -15.88 -11.98 18.22
N VAL A 85 -16.41 -12.50 17.12
CA VAL A 85 -16.82 -11.68 15.96
C VAL A 85 -17.99 -10.77 16.33
N GLN A 86 -17.83 -9.47 16.08
CA GLN A 86 -18.82 -8.44 16.37
C GLN A 86 -19.17 -7.63 15.11
N PRO A 87 -20.42 -7.17 14.96
CA PRO A 87 -20.78 -6.25 13.90
C PRO A 87 -20.19 -4.86 14.15
N TRP A 88 -20.01 -4.07 13.08
CA TRP A 88 -19.49 -2.70 13.17
C TRP A 88 -20.21 -1.83 14.22
N ALA A 89 -21.54 -1.95 14.35
CA ALA A 89 -22.29 -1.18 15.34
C ALA A 89 -21.82 -1.44 16.78
N ALA A 90 -21.46 -2.69 17.12
CA ALA A 90 -20.94 -3.03 18.45
C ALA A 90 -19.48 -2.58 18.62
N LEU A 91 -18.66 -2.74 17.58
CA LEU A 91 -17.27 -2.26 17.57
C LEU A 91 -17.21 -0.74 17.77
N ARG A 92 -18.09 0.02 17.10
CA ARG A 92 -18.16 1.48 17.22
C ARG A 92 -18.50 1.93 18.64
N GLU A 93 -19.38 1.21 19.33
CA GLU A 93 -19.68 1.51 20.74
C GLU A 93 -18.54 1.08 21.68
N ALA A 94 -17.82 -0.01 21.38
CA ALA A 94 -16.62 -0.40 22.12
C ALA A 94 -15.45 0.57 21.92
N LEU A 95 -15.41 1.28 20.79
CA LEU A 95 -14.36 2.22 20.42
C LEU A 95 -14.45 3.57 21.17
N ARG A 96 -15.53 3.82 21.91
CA ARG A 96 -15.76 5.10 22.61
C ARG A 96 -14.60 5.45 23.55
N GLY A 97 -14.01 6.63 23.35
CA GLY A 97 -12.86 7.11 24.12
C GLY A 97 -11.50 6.63 23.63
N HIS A 98 -11.44 5.83 22.56
CA HIS A 98 -10.19 5.45 21.92
C HIS A 98 -9.57 6.66 21.18
N PRO A 99 -8.22 6.86 21.21
CA PRO A 99 -7.58 8.00 20.56
C PRO A 99 -7.90 8.15 19.07
N ASN A 100 -8.11 7.01 18.38
CA ASN A 100 -8.42 6.95 16.96
C ASN A 100 -9.93 6.84 16.64
N GLU A 101 -10.83 7.00 17.64
CA GLU A 101 -12.29 6.83 17.46
C GLU A 101 -12.84 7.63 16.28
N ALA A 102 -12.60 8.94 16.27
CA ALA A 102 -13.17 9.84 15.27
C ALA A 102 -12.66 9.53 13.85
N TRP A 103 -11.36 9.22 13.73
CA TRP A 103 -10.75 8.86 12.44
C TRP A 103 -11.30 7.54 11.91
N LEU A 104 -11.35 6.51 12.77
CA LEU A 104 -11.81 5.19 12.36
C LEU A 104 -13.31 5.19 12.00
N CYS A 105 -14.15 5.88 12.78
CA CYS A 105 -15.57 6.04 12.45
C CYS A 105 -15.74 6.70 11.08
N ALA A 106 -15.06 7.82 10.84
CA ALA A 106 -15.13 8.53 9.57
C ALA A 106 -14.63 7.67 8.40
N LEU A 107 -13.59 6.86 8.63
CA LEU A 107 -13.01 6.00 7.61
C LEU A 107 -13.96 4.86 7.21
N VAL A 108 -14.56 4.16 8.19
CA VAL A 108 -15.48 3.05 7.95
C VAL A 108 -16.79 3.54 7.34
N GLU A 109 -17.32 4.69 7.79
CA GLU A 109 -18.56 5.27 7.23
C GLU A 109 -18.41 5.79 5.80
N GLN A 110 -17.18 6.02 5.32
CA GLN A 110 -16.88 6.37 3.93
C GLN A 110 -16.72 5.15 3.01
N ALA A 111 -16.77 3.93 3.55
CA ALA A 111 -16.61 2.72 2.75
C ALA A 111 -17.80 2.54 1.78
N PRO A 112 -17.55 2.18 0.51
CA PRO A 112 -18.62 1.85 -0.42
C PRO A 112 -19.39 0.61 0.05
N THR A 113 -20.72 0.72 0.14
CA THR A 113 -21.64 -0.37 0.56
C THR A 113 -21.55 -1.61 -0.33
N GLU A 114 -21.24 -1.44 -1.62
CA GLU A 114 -21.10 -2.53 -2.59
C GLU A 114 -19.86 -3.42 -2.36
N LEU A 115 -18.95 -3.00 -1.48
CA LEU A 115 -17.69 -3.68 -1.22
C LEU A 115 -17.51 -4.04 0.27
N GLU A 116 -18.61 -4.21 1.01
CA GLU A 116 -18.63 -4.52 2.46
C GLU A 116 -17.95 -5.86 2.81
N HIS A 117 -17.69 -6.72 1.83
CA HIS A 117 -16.99 -7.99 2.02
C HIS A 117 -16.29 -8.47 0.73
N ASP A 118 -15.19 -7.80 0.37
CA ASP A 118 -14.33 -8.26 -0.74
C ASP A 118 -13.04 -8.91 -0.20
N GLN A 119 -13.12 -10.22 0.03
CA GLN A 119 -11.98 -11.03 0.48
C GLN A 119 -10.85 -11.04 -0.56
N GLY A 120 -11.18 -11.02 -1.86
CA GLY A 120 -10.19 -10.99 -2.94
C GLY A 120 -9.40 -9.68 -2.97
N GLU A 121 -10.08 -8.56 -2.71
CA GLU A 121 -9.45 -7.26 -2.53
C GLU A 121 -8.55 -7.25 -1.29
N LEU A 122 -9.00 -7.77 -0.15
CA LEU A 122 -8.19 -7.86 1.08
C LEU A 122 -6.91 -8.66 0.83
N ILE A 123 -7.01 -9.83 0.20
CA ILE A 123 -5.86 -10.67 -0.16
C ILE A 123 -4.91 -9.91 -1.10
N SER A 124 -5.46 -9.21 -2.10
CA SER A 124 -4.65 -8.42 -3.04
C SER A 124 -3.93 -7.25 -2.37
N ILE A 125 -4.59 -6.58 -1.41
CA ILE A 125 -4.00 -5.52 -0.60
C ILE A 125 -2.86 -6.07 0.25
N LEU A 126 -3.09 -7.15 0.99
CA LEU A 126 -2.08 -7.78 1.86
C LEU A 126 -0.87 -8.25 1.06
N HIS A 127 -1.09 -8.84 -0.11
CA HIS A 127 -0.02 -9.26 -1.00
C HIS A 127 0.85 -8.09 -1.47
N GLU A 128 0.25 -6.99 -1.89
CA GLU A 128 0.99 -5.79 -2.29
C GLU A 128 1.68 -5.11 -1.09
N MET A 129 1.11 -5.19 0.12
CA MET A 129 1.74 -4.69 1.34
C MET A 129 2.96 -5.51 1.75
N GLU A 130 2.88 -6.84 1.73
CA GLU A 130 4.02 -7.73 2.02
C GLU A 130 5.16 -7.47 1.02
N LYS A 131 4.83 -7.37 -0.25
CA LYS A 131 5.78 -7.03 -1.31
C LYS A 131 6.44 -5.67 -1.09
N ALA A 132 5.69 -4.65 -0.67
CA ALA A 132 6.23 -3.33 -0.37
C ALA A 132 7.15 -3.35 0.86
N GLN A 133 6.78 -4.08 1.92
CA GLN A 133 7.58 -4.23 3.14
C GLN A 133 8.90 -4.93 2.84
N ILE A 134 8.87 -6.06 2.13
CA ILE A 134 10.08 -6.80 1.75
C ILE A 134 10.97 -5.95 0.84
N SER A 135 10.39 -5.20 -0.11
CA SER A 135 11.16 -4.30 -0.97
C SER A 135 11.87 -3.19 -0.17
N ALA A 136 11.23 -2.66 0.88
CA ALA A 136 11.83 -1.65 1.76
C ALA A 136 12.98 -2.27 2.57
N GLN A 137 12.75 -3.42 3.21
CA GLN A 137 13.78 -4.14 3.96
C GLN A 137 15.01 -4.49 3.11
N LEU A 138 14.82 -4.97 1.87
CA LEU A 138 15.92 -5.25 0.94
C LEU A 138 16.71 -3.98 0.62
N SER A 139 16.03 -2.84 0.44
CA SER A 139 16.68 -1.56 0.14
C SER A 139 17.50 -1.05 1.32
N GLU A 140 17.01 -1.24 2.55
CA GLU A 140 17.72 -0.89 3.78
C GLU A 140 18.92 -1.80 4.07
N MET A 141 18.82 -3.08 3.72
CA MET A 141 19.88 -4.07 3.91
C MET A 141 21.01 -3.98 2.88
N ALA A 142 20.72 -3.52 1.66
CA ALA A 142 21.66 -3.50 0.54
C ALA A 142 23.04 -2.87 0.83
N PRO A 143 23.17 -1.76 1.59
CA PRO A 143 24.48 -1.16 1.88
C PRO A 143 25.40 -2.01 2.77
N HIS A 144 24.84 -2.93 3.57
CA HIS A 144 25.56 -3.65 4.63
C HIS A 144 25.79 -5.13 4.32
N VAL A 145 25.19 -5.64 3.24
CA VAL A 145 25.14 -7.07 2.89
C VAL A 145 26.50 -7.66 2.52
N SER A 146 27.44 -6.83 2.05
CA SER A 146 28.78 -7.27 1.65
C SER A 146 29.72 -7.51 2.84
N THR A 147 29.41 -6.94 4.00
CA THR A 147 30.27 -6.97 5.19
C THR A 147 29.77 -7.91 6.29
N ASP A 148 28.54 -8.41 6.19
CA ASP A 148 27.92 -9.28 7.20
C ASP A 148 27.30 -10.54 6.56
N PRO A 149 27.90 -11.73 6.78
CA PRO A 149 27.39 -13.00 6.28
C PRO A 149 25.98 -13.35 6.76
N VAL A 150 25.60 -12.94 7.98
CA VAL A 150 24.25 -13.19 8.54
C VAL A 150 23.22 -12.30 7.84
N LEU A 151 23.59 -11.05 7.57
CA LEU A 151 22.75 -10.11 6.82
C LEU A 151 22.57 -10.56 5.36
N TYR A 152 23.60 -11.16 4.75
CA TYR A 152 23.52 -11.76 3.42
C TYR A 152 22.50 -12.90 3.34
N GLU A 153 22.51 -13.84 4.28
CA GLU A 153 21.53 -14.95 4.27
C GLU A 153 20.09 -14.45 4.45
N ARG A 154 19.89 -13.42 5.30
CA ARG A 154 18.59 -12.75 5.45
C ARG A 154 18.16 -12.06 4.15
N PHE A 155 19.05 -11.30 3.53
CA PHE A 155 18.79 -10.61 2.26
C PHE A 155 18.42 -11.60 1.14
N LYS A 156 19.13 -12.72 1.04
CA LYS A 156 18.85 -13.78 0.06
C LYS A 156 17.48 -14.41 0.29
N THR A 157 17.13 -14.69 1.55
CA THR A 157 15.82 -15.25 1.93
C THR A 157 14.68 -14.29 1.55
N LEU A 158 14.81 -13.01 1.90
CA LEU A 158 13.83 -11.97 1.56
C LEU A 158 13.71 -11.76 0.04
N SER A 159 14.82 -11.79 -0.69
CA SER A 159 14.84 -11.66 -2.14
C SER A 159 14.10 -12.81 -2.83
N ALA A 160 14.28 -14.05 -2.33
CA ALA A 160 13.57 -15.22 -2.83
C ALA A 160 12.06 -15.11 -2.59
N ARG A 161 11.64 -14.66 -1.39
CA ARG A 161 10.23 -14.40 -1.07
C ARG A 161 9.62 -13.33 -1.98
N TYR A 162 10.34 -12.23 -2.20
CA TYR A 162 9.91 -11.17 -3.11
C TYR A 162 9.72 -11.65 -4.55
N ALA A 163 10.60 -12.54 -5.04
CA ALA A 163 10.46 -13.16 -6.35
C ALA A 163 9.23 -14.08 -6.44
N GLN A 164 8.92 -14.83 -5.38
CA GLN A 164 7.70 -15.64 -5.29
C GLN A 164 6.44 -14.77 -5.34
N LEU A 165 6.37 -13.71 -4.54
CA LEU A 165 5.24 -12.76 -4.54
C LEU A 165 5.07 -12.08 -5.91
N LYS A 166 6.16 -11.77 -6.62
CA LYS A 166 6.06 -11.24 -8.00
C LYS A 166 5.51 -12.24 -9.01
N SER A 167 5.72 -13.53 -8.78
CA SER A 167 5.35 -14.60 -9.72
C SER A 167 3.93 -15.13 -9.46
N THR A 168 3.44 -15.02 -8.23
CA THR A 168 2.07 -15.39 -7.86
C THR A 168 1.15 -14.16 -7.98
N PRO A 169 0.31 -14.06 -9.01
CA PRO A 169 -0.68 -12.99 -9.05
C PRO A 169 -1.68 -13.17 -7.90
N SER A 170 -2.00 -12.07 -7.21
CA SER A 170 -2.90 -12.05 -6.03
C SER A 170 -4.29 -12.66 -6.24
N GLY A 171 -4.67 -12.95 -7.49
CA GLY A 171 -5.97 -13.52 -7.88
C GLY A 171 -5.99 -15.01 -8.17
N ILE A 172 -4.88 -15.76 -8.06
CA ILE A 172 -4.93 -17.23 -8.18
C ILE A 172 -5.15 -17.82 -6.79
N ILE A 173 -6.40 -17.74 -6.33
CA ILE A 173 -6.90 -18.56 -5.23
C ILE A 173 -6.90 -20.00 -5.76
N HIS A 174 -5.92 -20.81 -5.34
CA HIS A 174 -6.02 -22.25 -5.52
C HIS A 174 -7.10 -22.73 -4.56
N ASN A 175 -8.31 -22.89 -5.09
CA ASN A 175 -9.37 -23.61 -4.41
C ASN A 175 -9.03 -25.11 -4.49
N THR A 176 -8.46 -25.67 -3.41
CA THR A 176 -8.36 -27.12 -3.21
C THR A 176 -9.08 -27.50 -1.94
#